data_AF-A0A0Q4DN16-F1
#
_entry.id   AF-A0A0Q4DN16-F1
#
_cell.length_a   1.000
_cell.length_b   1.000
_cell.length_c   1.000
_cell.angle_alpha   90.00
_cell.angle_beta   90.00
_cell.angle_gamma   90.00
#
_symmetry.space_group_name_H-M   'P 1'
#
loop_
_entity.id
_entity.type
_entity.pdbx_description
1 polymer ?
#
loop_
_entity_poly.entity_id
_entity_poly.type
_entity_poly.pdbx_seq_one_letter_code
_entity_poly.pdbx_strand_id
1 'polypeptide(L)' 'MRLDKLRDAHGIQTDAEFARLIGVDDSTLRRVRTGATVASNEFLAKLAAAFPHASFDSLFVLRTAEDARSAEAGA' A
#
# COMPACT_ATOMS: atom_id res chain seq x y z
N MET A 1 4.17 0.92 10.26
CA MET A 1 3.86 0.38 8.92
C MET A 1 4.47 1.29 7.86
N ARG A 2 4.83 0.77 6.68
CA ARG A 2 5.57 1.56 5.66
C ARG A 2 4.73 2.71 5.08
N LEU A 3 3.41 2.53 4.92
CA LEU A 3 2.48 3.59 4.52
C LEU A 3 2.48 4.82 5.46
N ASP A 4 2.64 4.58 6.77
CA ASP A 4 2.71 5.66 7.76
C ASP A 4 3.98 6.51 7.60
N LYS A 5 5.11 5.88 7.21
CA LYS A 5 6.36 6.61 6.89
C LYS A 5 6.21 7.47 5.64
N LEU A 6 5.46 7.01 4.64
CA LEU A 6 5.17 7.82 3.45
C LEU A 6 4.32 9.03 3.83
N ARG A 7 3.30 8.80 4.66
CA ARG A 7 2.42 9.86 5.17
C ARG A 7 3.23 10.92 5.94
N ASP A 8 4.09 10.48 6.85
CA ASP A 8 4.98 11.33 7.65
C ASP A 8 5.98 12.12 6.79
N ALA A 9 6.61 11.47 5.80
CA ALA A 9 7.55 12.10 4.88
C ALA A 9 6.91 13.21 4.02
N HIS A 10 5.61 13.13 3.78
CA HIS A 10 4.84 14.14 3.04
C HIS A 10 4.08 15.12 3.96
N GLY A 11 4.26 15.03 5.28
CA GLY A 11 3.63 15.93 6.25
C GLY A 11 2.11 15.75 6.38
N ILE A 12 1.58 14.62 5.94
CA ILE A 12 0.13 14.36 5.91
C ILE A 12 -0.31 13.93 7.32
N GLN A 13 -1.25 14.64 7.92
CA GLN A 13 -1.61 14.41 9.32
C GLN A 13 -2.80 13.46 9.49
N THR A 14 -3.66 13.35 8.49
CA THR A 14 -4.91 12.59 8.58
C THR A 14 -5.05 11.56 7.47
N ASP A 15 -5.75 10.48 7.78
CA ASP A 15 -6.11 9.44 6.81
C ASP A 15 -7.02 9.96 5.69
N ALA A 16 -7.95 10.84 6.03
CA ALA A 16 -8.85 11.46 5.07
C ALA A 16 -8.09 12.32 4.04
N GLU A 17 -7.07 13.06 4.50
CA GLU A 17 -6.20 13.83 3.62
C GLU A 17 -5.37 12.92 2.73
N PHE A 18 -4.80 11.85 3.29
CA PHE A 18 -4.04 10.87 2.53
C PHE A 18 -4.88 10.17 1.46
N ALA A 19 -6.11 9.75 1.82
CA ALA A 19 -7.05 9.12 0.90
C ALA A 19 -7.45 10.06 -0.25
N ARG A 20 -7.70 11.35 0.07
CA ARG A 20 -7.96 12.38 -0.94
C ARG A 20 -6.78 12.62 -1.88
N LEU A 21 -5.56 12.63 -1.35
CA LEU A 21 -4.35 12.88 -2.13
C LEU A 21 -4.10 11.76 -3.16
N ILE A 22 -4.41 10.52 -2.76
CA ILE A 22 -4.32 9.33 -3.63
C ILE A 22 -5.55 9.23 -4.55
N GLY A 23 -6.69 9.81 -4.18
CA GLY A 23 -7.95 9.69 -4.93
C GLY A 23 -8.67 8.35 -4.68
N VAL A 24 -8.63 7.88 -3.43
CA VAL A 24 -9.26 6.64 -2.96
C VAL A 24 -10.17 6.91 -1.76
N ASP A 25 -11.05 5.96 -1.44
CA ASP A 25 -11.90 6.04 -0.26
C ASP A 25 -11.09 5.79 1.03
N ASP A 26 -11.45 6.48 2.12
CA ASP A 26 -10.83 6.30 3.45
C ASP A 26 -10.94 4.84 3.92
N SER A 27 -12.07 4.20 3.62
CA SER A 27 -12.29 2.79 3.96
C SER A 27 -11.30 1.87 3.25
N THR A 28 -11.02 2.15 1.98
CA THR A 28 -10.05 1.39 1.18
C THR A 28 -8.64 1.60 1.70
N LEU A 29 -8.26 2.86 1.94
CA LEU A 29 -6.96 3.19 2.53
C LEU A 29 -6.75 2.49 3.87
N ARG A 30 -7.74 2.57 4.78
CA ARG A 30 -7.69 1.93 6.09
C ARG A 30 -7.53 0.42 5.98
N ARG A 31 -8.28 -0.25 5.09
CA ARG A 31 -8.18 -1.71 4.87
C ARG A 31 -6.82 -2.15 4.35
N VAL A 32 -6.24 -1.40 3.40
CA VAL A 32 -4.89 -1.66 2.90
C VAL A 32 -3.87 -1.41 4.00
N ARG A 33 -4.03 -0.32 4.76
CA ARG A 33 -3.11 0.06 5.84
C ARG A 33 -3.11 -0.98 6.96
N THR A 34 -4.27 -1.47 7.40
CA THR A 34 -4.36 -2.49 8.47
C THR A 34 -3.98 -3.90 8.00
N GLY A 35 -3.71 -4.09 6.70
CA GLY A 35 -3.46 -5.41 6.12
C GLY A 35 -4.72 -6.28 6.01
N ALA A 36 -5.91 -5.70 6.19
CA ALA A 36 -7.19 -6.40 6.04
C ALA A 36 -7.50 -6.73 4.56
N THR A 37 -6.89 -6.02 3.61
CA THR A 37 -7.03 -6.26 2.18
C THR A 37 -5.70 -6.00 1.47
N VAL A 38 -5.43 -6.76 0.40
CA VAL A 38 -4.27 -6.53 -0.48
C VAL A 38 -4.51 -5.29 -1.32
N ALA A 39 -3.49 -4.43 -1.49
CA ALA A 39 -3.58 -3.27 -2.36
C ALA A 39 -3.86 -3.70 -3.81
N SER A 40 -5.01 -3.31 -4.35
CA SER A 40 -5.34 -3.55 -5.76
C SER A 40 -4.39 -2.80 -6.69
N ASN A 41 -4.19 -3.31 -7.90
CA ASN A 41 -3.32 -2.67 -8.90
C ASN A 41 -3.76 -1.22 -9.20
N GLU A 42 -5.06 -0.94 -9.18
CA GLU A 42 -5.60 0.42 -9.33
C GLU A 42 -5.21 1.35 -8.16
N PHE A 43 -5.19 0.83 -6.93
CA PHE A 43 -4.73 1.59 -5.76
C PHE A 43 -3.25 1.93 -5.89
N LEU A 44 -2.43 0.97 -6.33
CA LEU A 44 -1.00 1.19 -6.56
C LEU A 44 -0.75 2.21 -7.66
N ALA A 45 -1.51 2.16 -8.77
CA ALA A 45 -1.39 3.13 -9.86
C ALA A 45 -1.74 4.55 -9.40
N LYS A 46 -2.82 4.72 -8.63
CA LYS A 46 -3.23 6.00 -8.04
C LYS A 46 -2.20 6.51 -7.02
N LEU A 47 -1.67 5.63 -6.19
CA LEU A 47 -0.62 5.95 -5.23
C LEU A 47 0.67 6.40 -5.94
N ALA A 48 1.06 5.71 -7.01
CA ALA A 48 2.22 6.08 -7.82
C ALA A 48 2.03 7.41 -8.56
N ALA A 49 0.81 7.70 -9.02
CA ALA A 49 0.48 8.99 -9.63
C ALA A 49 0.52 10.14 -8.63
N ALA A 50 0.06 9.90 -7.39
CA ALA A 50 0.08 10.90 -6.32
C ALA A 50 1.50 11.15 -5.75
N PHE A 51 2.35 10.12 -5.74
CA PHE A 51 3.70 10.18 -5.21
C PHE A 51 4.75 9.62 -6.18
N PRO A 52 5.01 10.30 -7.32
CA PRO A 52 5.93 9.81 -8.35
C PRO A 52 7.39 9.73 -7.89
N HIS A 53 7.75 10.50 -6.85
CA HIS A 53 9.10 10.52 -6.27
C HIS A 53 9.26 9.61 -5.06
N ALA A 54 8.20 8.93 -4.62
CA ALA A 54 8.28 8.00 -3.50
C ALA A 54 8.79 6.64 -3.95
N SER A 55 9.79 6.09 -3.25
CA SER A 55 10.28 4.75 -3.50
C SER A 55 9.29 3.69 -2.99
N PHE A 56 8.44 3.18 -3.87
CA PHE A 56 7.49 2.09 -3.58
C PHE A 56 8.14 0.73 -3.33
N ASP A 57 9.39 0.59 -3.74
CA ASP A 57 10.21 -0.62 -3.59
C ASP A 57 10.33 -1.06 -2.12
N SER A 58 10.40 -0.09 -1.20
CA SER A 58 10.40 -0.37 0.24
C SER A 58 9.01 -0.48 0.85
N LEU A 59 7.95 -0.08 0.15
CA LEU A 59 6.57 -0.01 0.67
C LEU A 59 5.83 -1.35 0.51
N PHE A 60 6.01 -2.02 -0.62
CA PHE A 60 5.30 -3.25 -0.95
C PHE A 60 6.30 -4.40 -1.10
N VAL A 61 6.14 -5.46 -0.31
CA VAL A 61 6.78 -6.73 -0.64
C VAL A 61 5.94 -7.37 -1.73
N LEU A 62 6.43 -7.36 -2.96
CA LEU A 62 5.88 -8.23 -4.00
C LEU A 62 6.10 -9.67 -3.56
N ARG A 63 5.07 -10.30 -2.98
CA ARG A 63 5.02 -11.75 -2.94
C ARG A 63 4.73 -12.22 -4.35
N THR A 64 5.78 -12.59 -5.08
CA THR A 64 5.62 -13.37 -6.30
C THR A 64 4.93 -14.69 -5.95
N ALA A 65 4.08 -15.17 -6.86
CA ALA A 65 3.28 -16.39 -6.67
C ALA A 65 4.11 -17.66 -6.38
N GLU A 66 5.44 -17.59 -6.50
CA GLU A 66 6.38 -18.64 -6.08
C GLU A 66 6.42 -18.89 -4.56
N ASP A 67 6.06 -17.92 -3.72
CA ASP A 67 6.00 -18.08 -2.25
C ASP A 67 4.81 -18.98 -1.82
N ALA A 68 3.76 -19.06 -2.62
CA ALA A 68 2.58 -19.87 -2.32
C ALA A 68 2.82 -21.38 -2.51
N ARG A 69 3.77 -21.77 -3.37
CA ARG A 69 4.01 -23.19 -3.71
C ARG A 69 4.94 -23.92 -2.74
N SER A 70 5.74 -23.19 -1.94
CA SER A 70 6.67 -23.80 -0.97
C SER A 70 6.04 -24.12 0.39
N ALA A 71 4.80 -23.67 0.66
CA ALA A 71 4.09 -23.99 1.89
C ALA A 71 3.31 -25.32 1.82
N GLU A 72 3.10 -25.90 0.63
CA GLU A 72 2.32 -27.13 0.43
C GLU A 72 3.17 -28.37 0.13
N ALA A 73 4.50 -28.25 0.06
CA ALA A 73 5.40 -29.36 -0.27
C ALA A 73 6.15 -29.95 0.94
N GLY A 74 5.66 -29.71 2.16
CA GLY A 74 6.31 -30.11 3.41
C GLY A 74 5.39 -30.78 4.43
N ALA A 75 4.40 -31.56 3.98
CA ALA A 75 3.57 -32.41 4.82
C ALA A 75 3.74 -33.89 4.41
#